data_AF-A0A2E3XU83-F1
#
_entry.id   AF-A0A2E3XU83-F1
#
_cell.length_a   1.000
_cell.length_b   1.000
_cell.length_c   1.000
_cell.angle_alpha   90.00
_cell.angle_beta   90.00
_cell.angle_gamma   90.00
#
_symmetry.space_group_name_H-M   'P 1'
#
loop_
_entity.id
_entity.type
_entity.pdbx_description
1 polymer ?
#
loop_
_entity_poly.entity_id
_entity_poly.type
_entity_poly.pdbx_seq_one_letter_code
_entity_poly.pdbx_strand_id
1 'polypeptide(L)'
;MLGKKKNSFLVASTVFVLVMGAVALLDNETSSEQIDSEHSIDHSLVANAHKEANTYRKKILEKALPKKATGSAAYRNFVDSAVTTDQYLEELRIGQAKEFLKTSFKSLKDCYREGCGQLPDEDDGFYDPALSIAQQSLKRLLEITARHPKKLDLRNWMEESELLDLLGAENQGLRQAAFENLVNLKGTKEAFQDILEKTRELQGEAAGDALKNMLTFVNEDNKQDLIDSMALISKEGSSATVLGILENLSELKVSQSQINQITEGLCRFKEKKSESHNVAAMSYYLKSMAANSGIELEAQNYCL
;
A
#
# COMPACT_ATOMS: atom_id res chain seq x y z
N MET A 1 16.27 4.60 -47.05
CA MET A 1 15.78 3.52 -46.16
C MET A 1 15.53 4.06 -44.75
N LEU A 2 14.52 4.91 -44.57
CA LEU A 2 14.11 5.44 -43.27
C LEU A 2 12.58 5.48 -43.27
N GLY A 3 11.96 4.32 -43.05
CA GLY A 3 10.50 4.20 -43.13
C GLY A 3 9.88 3.04 -42.38
N LYS A 4 10.67 2.18 -41.71
CA LYS A 4 10.15 1.01 -40.99
C LYS A 4 10.32 1.03 -39.46
N LYS A 5 11.00 2.03 -38.88
CA LYS A 5 11.27 2.05 -37.42
C LYS A 5 10.23 2.80 -36.57
N LYS A 6 9.42 3.70 -37.14
CA LYS A 6 8.44 4.49 -36.35
C LYS A 6 7.14 3.74 -36.05
N ASN A 7 6.67 2.86 -36.95
CA ASN A 7 5.43 2.11 -36.70
C ASN A 7 5.63 0.93 -35.74
N SER A 8 6.82 0.35 -35.62
CA SER A 8 7.07 -0.74 -34.66
C SER A 8 7.16 -0.27 -33.21
N PHE A 9 7.57 0.99 -32.98
CA PHE A 9 7.68 1.54 -31.62
C PHE A 9 6.30 1.94 -31.08
N LEU A 10 5.46 2.52 -31.95
CA LEU A 10 4.10 2.91 -31.57
C LEU A 10 3.22 1.67 -31.30
N VAL A 11 3.29 0.65 -32.15
CA VAL A 11 2.53 -0.61 -31.97
C VAL A 11 3.02 -1.41 -30.77
N ALA A 12 4.33 -1.39 -30.47
CA ALA A 12 4.87 -2.04 -29.27
C ALA A 12 4.38 -1.34 -27.99
N SER A 13 4.39 -0.01 -27.93
CA SER A 13 3.86 0.73 -26.77
C SER A 13 2.35 0.55 -26.59
N THR A 14 1.54 0.56 -27.66
CA THR A 14 0.09 0.39 -27.53
C THR A 14 -0.32 -1.03 -27.11
N VAL A 15 0.41 -2.06 -27.55
CA VAL A 15 0.20 -3.45 -27.08
C VAL A 15 0.66 -3.62 -25.62
N PHE A 16 1.76 -2.96 -25.22
CA PHE A 16 2.27 -3.00 -23.84
C PHE A 16 1.28 -2.36 -22.84
N VAL A 17 0.67 -1.22 -23.21
CA VAL A 17 -0.34 -0.50 -22.42
C VAL A 17 -1.62 -1.33 -22.25
N LEU A 18 -2.07 -2.04 -23.28
CA LEU A 18 -3.23 -2.94 -23.17
C LEU A 18 -2.94 -4.19 -22.33
N VAL A 19 -1.69 -4.65 -22.32
CA VAL A 19 -1.25 -5.86 -21.63
C VAL A 19 -1.10 -5.64 -20.13
N MET A 20 -0.53 -4.53 -19.71
CA MET A 20 -0.35 -4.23 -18.29
C MET A 20 -1.64 -3.72 -17.64
N GLY A 21 -2.46 -2.95 -18.37
CA GLY A 21 -3.81 -2.57 -17.93
C GLY A 21 -4.73 -3.78 -17.69
N ALA A 22 -4.61 -4.85 -18.50
CA ALA A 22 -5.35 -6.09 -18.27
C ALA A 22 -4.86 -6.86 -17.03
N VAL A 23 -3.56 -6.80 -16.70
CA VAL A 23 -3.01 -7.43 -15.49
C VAL A 23 -3.39 -6.65 -14.23
N ALA A 24 -3.41 -5.31 -14.29
CA ALA A 24 -3.87 -4.47 -13.19
C ALA A 24 -5.38 -4.63 -12.90
N LEU A 25 -6.21 -4.79 -13.94
CA LEU A 25 -7.64 -5.10 -13.79
C LEU A 25 -7.87 -6.49 -13.16
N LEU A 26 -7.08 -7.50 -13.54
CA LEU A 26 -7.19 -8.86 -13.01
C LEU A 26 -6.66 -9.00 -11.57
N ASP A 27 -5.66 -8.20 -11.17
CA ASP A 27 -5.21 -8.14 -9.77
C ASP A 27 -6.30 -7.52 -8.84
N ASN A 28 -7.20 -6.70 -9.39
CA ASN A 28 -8.30 -6.05 -8.66
C ASN A 28 -9.59 -6.92 -8.60
N GLU A 29 -9.81 -7.79 -9.60
CA GLU A 29 -10.99 -8.68 -9.71
C GLU A 29 -10.95 -9.94 -8.82
N THR A 30 -9.96 -10.07 -7.93
CA THR A 30 -10.05 -11.09 -6.86
C THR A 30 -11.03 -10.70 -5.74
N SER A 31 -11.69 -9.53 -5.85
CA SER A 31 -12.89 -9.18 -5.10
C SER A 31 -14.13 -9.47 -5.94
N SER A 32 -15.05 -10.26 -5.37
CA SER A 32 -16.19 -10.86 -6.03
C SER A 32 -17.17 -9.84 -6.62
N GLU A 33 -17.38 -9.87 -7.92
CA GLU A 33 -18.67 -9.60 -8.54
C GLU A 33 -18.75 -10.31 -9.91
N GLN A 34 -19.86 -11.01 -10.15
CA GLN A 34 -20.13 -11.68 -11.42
C GLN A 34 -20.28 -10.64 -12.52
N ILE A 35 -19.26 -10.50 -13.37
CA ILE A 35 -19.36 -9.71 -14.59
C ILE A 35 -20.09 -10.54 -15.65
N ASP A 36 -21.25 -10.03 -16.08
CA ASP A 36 -22.06 -10.58 -17.15
C ASP A 36 -21.25 -10.74 -18.44
N SER A 37 -21.39 -11.91 -19.06
CA SER A 37 -20.64 -12.36 -20.21
C SER A 37 -21.02 -11.62 -21.49
N GLU A 38 -20.15 -10.76 -22.01
CA GLU A 38 -20.18 -10.43 -23.44
C GLU A 38 -18.82 -10.23 -24.12
N HIS A 39 -17.70 -10.30 -23.40
CA HIS A 39 -16.36 -10.27 -24.00
C HIS A 39 -15.54 -11.48 -23.53
N SER A 40 -15.44 -12.52 -24.38
CA SER A 40 -14.54 -13.64 -24.11
C SER A 40 -13.10 -13.13 -24.15
N ILE A 41 -12.47 -13.00 -22.99
CA ILE A 41 -11.06 -12.63 -22.87
C ILE A 41 -10.24 -13.71 -23.60
N ASP A 42 -9.45 -13.31 -24.60
CA ASP A 42 -8.56 -14.22 -25.31
C ASP A 42 -7.46 -14.69 -24.34
N HIS A 43 -7.57 -15.94 -23.90
CA HIS A 43 -6.61 -16.57 -22.99
C HIS A 43 -5.18 -16.58 -23.53
N SER A 44 -4.97 -16.50 -24.86
CA SER A 44 -3.64 -16.40 -25.46
C SER A 44 -2.98 -15.03 -25.27
N LEU A 45 -3.79 -13.96 -25.26
CA LEU A 45 -3.35 -12.60 -24.94
C LEU A 45 -2.93 -12.50 -23.46
N VAL A 46 -3.73 -13.06 -22.55
CA VAL A 46 -3.43 -13.12 -21.11
C VAL A 46 -2.15 -13.92 -20.84
N ALA A 47 -1.97 -15.08 -21.48
CA ALA A 47 -0.77 -15.89 -21.32
C ALA A 47 0.51 -15.17 -21.81
N ASN A 48 0.42 -14.42 -22.92
CA ASN A 48 1.54 -13.64 -23.43
C ASN A 48 1.86 -12.44 -22.52
N ALA A 49 0.84 -11.77 -21.98
CA ALA A 49 0.96 -10.70 -21.00
C ALA A 49 1.76 -11.14 -19.76
N HIS A 50 1.34 -12.24 -19.12
CA HIS A 50 2.05 -12.80 -17.96
C HIS A 50 3.50 -13.15 -18.29
N LYS A 51 3.76 -13.71 -19.48
CA LYS A 51 5.11 -14.09 -19.90
C LYS A 51 6.04 -12.88 -20.05
N GLU A 52 5.56 -11.79 -20.63
CA GLU A 52 6.35 -10.56 -20.79
C GLU A 52 6.59 -9.86 -19.45
N ALA A 53 5.55 -9.71 -18.62
CA ALA A 53 5.65 -9.15 -17.27
C ALA A 53 6.63 -9.95 -16.39
N ASN A 54 6.51 -11.29 -16.37
CA ASN A 54 7.41 -12.17 -15.63
C ASN A 54 8.85 -12.06 -16.15
N THR A 55 9.07 -11.92 -17.46
CA THR A 55 10.42 -11.77 -18.04
C THR A 55 11.09 -10.47 -17.60
N TYR A 56 10.34 -9.38 -17.57
CA TYR A 56 10.87 -8.09 -17.13
C TYR A 56 11.17 -8.09 -15.62
N ARG A 57 10.21 -8.54 -14.81
CA ARG A 57 10.35 -8.71 -13.36
C ARG A 57 11.58 -9.56 -13.02
N LYS A 58 11.78 -10.67 -13.74
CA LYS A 58 12.94 -11.55 -13.60
C LYS A 58 14.27 -10.79 -13.75
N LYS A 59 14.42 -9.96 -14.79
CA LYS A 59 15.67 -9.19 -15.01
C LYS A 59 16.00 -8.23 -13.88
N ILE A 60 14.99 -7.56 -13.31
CA ILE A 60 15.21 -6.65 -12.19
C ILE A 60 15.57 -7.44 -10.93
N LEU A 61 14.82 -8.50 -10.63
CA LEU A 61 15.08 -9.33 -9.45
C LEU A 61 16.40 -10.09 -9.53
N GLU A 62 16.86 -10.49 -10.72
CA GLU A 62 18.18 -11.12 -10.91
C GLU A 62 19.35 -10.18 -10.57
N LYS A 63 19.14 -8.86 -10.68
CA LYS A 63 20.12 -7.85 -10.26
C LYS A 63 20.02 -7.55 -8.76
N ALA A 64 18.81 -7.50 -8.23
CA ALA A 64 18.54 -7.17 -6.84
C ALA A 64 18.92 -8.31 -5.88
N LEU A 65 18.69 -9.57 -6.29
CA LEU A 65 18.82 -10.73 -5.42
C LEU A 65 20.17 -11.44 -5.59
N PRO A 66 20.71 -12.08 -4.53
CA PRO A 66 21.91 -12.90 -4.65
C PRO A 66 21.73 -14.05 -5.65
N LYS A 67 22.77 -14.37 -6.43
CA LYS A 67 22.75 -15.46 -7.43
C LYS A 67 22.26 -16.80 -6.88
N LYS A 68 22.55 -17.09 -5.61
CA LYS A 68 22.09 -18.33 -4.94
C LYS A 68 20.57 -18.35 -4.77
N ALA A 69 19.95 -17.20 -4.49
CA ALA A 69 18.50 -17.08 -4.35
C ALA A 69 17.81 -17.25 -5.71
N THR A 70 18.34 -16.63 -6.77
CA THR A 70 17.76 -16.65 -8.12
C THR A 70 17.84 -18.00 -8.82
N GLY A 71 18.73 -18.89 -8.38
CA GLY A 71 18.81 -20.28 -8.86
C GLY A 71 17.78 -21.25 -8.25
N SER A 72 16.99 -20.82 -7.27
CA SER A 72 16.10 -21.70 -6.50
C SER A 72 14.73 -21.93 -7.16
N ALA A 73 14.06 -23.04 -6.79
CA ALA A 73 12.65 -23.24 -7.14
C ALA A 73 11.76 -22.18 -6.49
N ALA A 74 12.11 -21.76 -5.26
CA ALA A 74 11.43 -20.70 -4.53
C ALA A 74 11.45 -19.36 -5.28
N TYR A 75 12.53 -19.04 -5.99
CA TYR A 75 12.58 -17.87 -6.85
C TYR A 75 11.64 -17.98 -8.05
N ARG A 76 11.65 -19.12 -8.76
CA ARG A 76 10.80 -19.31 -9.95
C ARG A 76 9.32 -19.10 -9.63
N ASN A 77 8.85 -19.71 -8.54
CA ASN A 77 7.47 -19.57 -8.08
C ASN A 77 7.17 -18.17 -7.54
N PHE A 78 8.18 -17.47 -7.00
CA PHE A 78 8.00 -16.13 -6.48
C PHE A 78 7.82 -15.10 -7.60
N VAL A 79 8.60 -15.21 -8.67
CA VAL A 79 8.56 -14.29 -9.82
C VAL A 79 7.32 -14.50 -10.68
N ASP A 80 6.78 -15.72 -10.69
CA ASP A 80 5.57 -16.01 -11.46
C ASP A 80 4.34 -15.37 -10.81
N SER A 81 3.79 -14.37 -11.48
CA SER A 81 2.55 -13.68 -11.07
C SER A 81 1.34 -14.60 -10.98
N ALA A 82 1.31 -15.70 -11.75
CA ALA A 82 0.20 -16.65 -11.73
C ALA A 82 0.19 -17.53 -10.47
N VAL A 83 1.32 -17.65 -9.76
CA VAL A 83 1.39 -18.42 -8.52
C VAL A 83 0.77 -17.58 -7.40
N THR A 84 -0.27 -18.08 -6.76
CA THR A 84 -0.88 -17.43 -5.60
C THR A 84 -0.01 -17.58 -4.34
N THR A 85 -0.31 -16.79 -3.30
CA THR A 85 0.39 -16.92 -2.00
C THR A 85 0.27 -18.33 -1.41
N ASP A 86 -0.90 -18.96 -1.51
CA ASP A 86 -1.14 -20.29 -0.94
C ASP A 86 -0.38 -21.36 -1.72
N GLN A 87 -0.44 -21.31 -3.06
CA GLN A 87 0.31 -22.21 -3.94
C GLN A 87 1.82 -22.10 -3.73
N TYR A 88 2.33 -20.88 -3.48
CA TYR A 88 3.76 -20.66 -3.26
C TYR A 88 4.34 -21.56 -2.16
N LEU A 89 3.62 -21.75 -1.05
CA LEU A 89 4.10 -22.59 0.05
C LEU A 89 3.73 -24.06 -0.09
N GLU A 90 2.68 -24.41 -0.82
CA GLU A 90 2.32 -25.81 -1.08
C GLU A 90 3.30 -26.50 -2.02
N GLU A 91 3.78 -25.77 -3.04
CA GLU A 91 4.70 -26.28 -4.04
C GLU A 91 6.16 -26.36 -3.56
N LEU A 92 6.47 -25.77 -2.40
CA LEU A 92 7.83 -25.65 -1.87
C LEU A 92 7.98 -26.31 -0.50
N ARG A 93 9.16 -26.87 -0.23
CA ARG A 93 9.51 -27.22 1.14
C ARG A 93 9.61 -25.94 1.97
N ILE A 94 8.92 -25.90 3.12
CA ILE A 94 8.84 -24.70 3.97
C ILE A 94 10.20 -24.07 4.29
N GLY A 95 11.23 -24.89 4.53
CA GLY A 95 12.59 -24.41 4.78
C GLY A 95 13.25 -23.71 3.59
N GLN A 96 12.96 -24.17 2.36
CA GLN A 96 13.45 -23.52 1.13
C GLN A 96 12.75 -22.19 0.88
N ALA A 97 11.42 -22.15 1.10
CA ALA A 97 10.65 -20.91 1.02
C ALA A 97 11.14 -19.90 2.06
N LYS A 98 11.30 -20.31 3.33
CA LYS A 98 11.78 -19.46 4.42
C LYS A 98 13.14 -18.84 4.11
N GLU A 99 14.13 -19.63 3.71
CA GLU A 99 15.47 -19.11 3.40
C GLU A 99 15.46 -18.14 2.21
N PHE A 100 14.65 -18.43 1.19
CA PHE A 100 14.49 -17.54 0.06
C PHE A 100 13.82 -16.21 0.47
N LEU A 101 12.71 -16.25 1.20
CA LEU A 101 11.97 -15.06 1.63
C LEU A 101 12.83 -14.20 2.56
N LYS A 102 13.51 -14.80 3.54
CA LYS A 102 14.45 -14.11 4.43
C LYS A 102 15.54 -13.37 3.65
N THR A 103 16.19 -14.07 2.73
CA THR A 103 17.26 -13.48 1.90
C THR A 103 16.71 -12.36 1.02
N SER A 104 15.55 -12.58 0.42
CA SER A 104 14.93 -11.65 -0.52
C SER A 104 14.43 -10.39 0.16
N PHE A 105 13.89 -10.48 1.37
CA PHE A 105 13.38 -9.32 2.11
C PHE A 105 14.46 -8.27 2.31
N LYS A 106 15.64 -8.68 2.82
CA LYS A 106 16.77 -7.77 3.01
C LYS A 106 17.23 -7.13 1.70
N SER A 107 17.47 -7.95 0.68
CA SER A 107 17.95 -7.47 -0.63
C SER A 107 16.95 -6.55 -1.34
N LEU A 108 15.65 -6.85 -1.26
CA LEU A 108 14.62 -6.03 -1.90
C LEU A 108 14.38 -4.72 -1.16
N LYS A 109 14.51 -4.71 0.18
CA LYS A 109 14.43 -3.48 0.97
C LYS A 109 15.56 -2.52 0.63
N ASP A 110 16.79 -3.03 0.51
CA ASP A 110 17.94 -2.23 0.07
C ASP A 110 17.72 -1.72 -1.36
N CYS A 111 17.23 -2.57 -2.26
CA CYS A 111 16.91 -2.16 -3.63
C CYS A 111 15.80 -1.10 -3.69
N TYR A 112 14.77 -1.23 -2.86
CA TYR A 112 13.70 -0.25 -2.74
C TYR A 112 14.26 1.13 -2.35
N ARG A 113 15.13 1.20 -1.35
CA ARG A 113 15.79 2.45 -0.92
C ARG A 113 16.64 3.08 -2.03
N GLU A 114 17.18 2.26 -2.94
CA GLU A 114 17.94 2.70 -4.11
C GLU A 114 17.08 3.03 -5.34
N GLY A 115 15.74 2.89 -5.27
CA GLY A 115 14.84 3.16 -6.38
C GLY A 115 14.88 2.08 -7.48
N CYS A 116 15.25 0.84 -7.14
CA CYS A 116 15.39 -0.24 -8.10
C CYS A 116 14.10 -0.56 -8.85
N GLY A 117 14.19 -0.63 -10.18
CA GLY A 117 13.10 -1.08 -11.02
C GLY A 117 11.91 -0.12 -11.02
N GLN A 118 12.15 1.16 -10.74
CA GLN A 118 11.20 2.23 -11.05
C GLN A 118 10.89 2.20 -12.55
N LEU A 119 9.60 2.16 -12.84
CA LEU A 119 9.07 2.21 -14.19
C LEU A 119 8.42 3.57 -14.42
N PRO A 120 8.44 4.11 -15.65
CA PRO A 120 7.48 5.12 -16.03
C PRO A 120 6.07 4.53 -15.89
N ASP A 121 5.18 5.31 -15.30
CA ASP A 121 3.74 5.16 -15.30
C ASP A 121 3.24 4.99 -16.74
N GLU A 122 2.27 4.11 -16.89
CA GLU A 122 1.74 3.66 -18.17
C GLU A 122 0.85 4.71 -18.82
N ASP A 123 0.24 5.60 -18.03
CA ASP A 123 -0.73 6.59 -18.48
C ASP A 123 -0.06 7.89 -18.95
N ASP A 124 1.03 8.32 -18.31
CA ASP A 124 1.64 9.62 -18.58
C ASP A 124 3.15 9.57 -18.87
N GLY A 125 3.80 8.42 -18.66
CA GLY A 125 5.24 8.23 -18.91
C GLY A 125 6.16 8.82 -17.83
N PHE A 126 5.63 9.34 -16.72
CA PHE A 126 6.39 9.80 -15.56
C PHE A 126 6.69 8.66 -14.61
N TYR A 127 7.83 8.65 -13.92
CA TYR A 127 8.14 7.56 -13.00
C TYR A 127 7.18 7.56 -11.81
N ASP A 128 6.39 6.50 -11.65
CA ASP A 128 5.63 6.25 -10.43
C ASP A 128 6.45 5.32 -9.50
N PRO A 129 6.99 5.85 -8.39
CA PRO A 129 7.71 5.05 -7.41
C PRO A 129 6.87 3.89 -6.84
N ALA A 130 5.55 4.04 -6.74
CA ALA A 130 4.63 3.04 -6.19
C ALA A 130 4.59 1.77 -7.04
N LEU A 131 4.87 1.86 -8.35
CA LEU A 131 4.85 0.72 -9.28
C LEU A 131 6.21 0.04 -9.46
N SER A 132 7.23 0.43 -8.68
CA SER A 132 8.55 -0.20 -8.82
C SER A 132 8.51 -1.71 -8.53
N ILE A 133 9.26 -2.49 -9.30
CA ILE A 133 9.35 -3.96 -9.13
C ILE A 133 9.85 -4.35 -7.73
N ALA A 134 10.70 -3.52 -7.12
CA ALA A 134 11.14 -3.73 -5.74
C ALA A 134 9.97 -3.64 -4.75
N GLN A 135 9.13 -2.60 -4.83
CA GLN A 135 7.97 -2.43 -3.96
C GLN A 135 6.92 -3.52 -4.19
N GLN A 136 6.60 -3.84 -5.45
CA GLN A 136 5.66 -4.94 -5.77
C GLN A 136 6.16 -6.31 -5.29
N SER A 137 7.48 -6.52 -5.28
CA SER A 137 8.07 -7.76 -4.77
C SER A 137 8.13 -7.80 -3.26
N LEU A 138 8.42 -6.68 -2.59
CA LEU A 138 8.27 -6.57 -1.14
C LEU A 138 6.82 -6.83 -0.71
N LYS A 139 5.84 -6.22 -1.40
CA LYS A 139 4.40 -6.45 -1.15
C LYS A 139 4.09 -7.94 -1.19
N ARG A 140 4.39 -8.61 -2.31
CA ARG A 140 4.13 -10.05 -2.48
C ARG A 140 4.83 -10.90 -1.42
N LEU A 141 6.07 -10.56 -1.07
CA LEU A 141 6.81 -11.24 -0.01
C LEU A 141 6.08 -11.11 1.34
N LEU A 142 5.64 -9.91 1.67
CA LEU A 142 4.93 -9.62 2.92
C LEU A 142 3.54 -10.27 2.96
N GLU A 143 2.82 -10.35 1.83
CA GLU A 143 1.57 -11.12 1.73
C GLU A 143 1.80 -12.60 2.02
N ILE A 144 2.89 -13.18 1.50
CA ILE A 144 3.30 -14.56 1.80
C ILE A 144 3.59 -14.76 3.29
N THR A 145 4.30 -13.82 3.91
CA THR A 145 4.62 -13.95 5.34
C THR A 145 3.42 -13.71 6.24
N ALA A 146 2.50 -12.80 5.88
CA ALA A 146 1.29 -12.49 6.64
C ALA A 146 0.28 -13.64 6.66
N ARG A 147 0.16 -14.41 5.56
CA ARG A 147 -0.72 -15.59 5.49
C ARG A 147 -0.21 -16.76 6.35
N HIS A 148 1.11 -16.89 6.53
CA HIS A 148 1.69 -18.06 7.21
C HIS A 148 2.80 -17.73 8.23
N PRO A 149 2.57 -16.81 9.18
CA PRO A 149 3.61 -16.24 10.04
C PRO A 149 4.26 -17.29 10.95
N LYS A 150 3.47 -18.26 11.44
CA LYS A 150 3.97 -19.36 12.28
C LYS A 150 4.78 -20.40 11.51
N LYS A 151 4.35 -20.76 10.29
CA LYS A 151 5.07 -21.75 9.46
C LYS A 151 6.42 -21.21 8.99
N LEU A 152 6.49 -19.90 8.71
CA LEU A 152 7.68 -19.21 8.24
C LEU A 152 8.55 -18.67 9.37
N ASP A 153 8.10 -18.80 10.62
CA ASP A 153 8.85 -18.43 11.82
C ASP A 153 9.35 -16.97 11.74
N LEU A 154 8.42 -16.07 11.43
CA LEU A 154 8.66 -14.66 11.10
C LEU A 154 9.48 -13.93 12.18
N ARG A 155 9.15 -14.21 13.45
CA ARG A 155 9.77 -13.60 14.64
C ARG A 155 11.29 -13.77 14.72
N ASN A 156 11.85 -14.77 14.04
CA ASN A 156 13.28 -15.06 14.10
C ASN A 156 14.11 -14.38 13.01
N TRP A 157 13.50 -13.65 12.08
CA TRP A 157 14.26 -13.05 10.98
C TRP A 157 13.72 -11.74 10.42
N MET A 158 12.50 -11.34 10.76
CA MET A 158 11.94 -10.05 10.37
C MET A 158 11.92 -9.12 11.58
N GLU A 159 12.54 -7.95 11.44
CA GLU A 159 12.60 -6.97 12.51
C GLU A 159 11.43 -5.98 12.41
N GLU A 160 10.92 -5.56 13.57
CA GLU A 160 9.83 -4.61 13.68
C GLU A 160 10.15 -3.26 13.02
N SER A 161 11.36 -2.74 13.27
CA SER A 161 11.84 -1.49 12.68
C SER A 161 11.83 -1.51 11.15
N GLU A 162 12.15 -2.67 10.54
CA GLU A 162 12.12 -2.84 9.10
C GLU A 162 10.71 -2.76 8.53
N LEU A 163 9.69 -3.19 9.29
CA LEU A 163 8.30 -3.10 8.89
C LEU A 163 7.71 -1.70 9.15
N LEU A 164 8.07 -1.06 10.27
CA LEU A 164 7.68 0.32 10.56
C LEU A 164 8.19 1.28 9.48
N ASP A 165 9.40 1.06 8.96
CA ASP A 165 9.94 1.81 7.83
C ASP A 165 9.05 1.68 6.56
N LEU A 166 8.52 0.48 6.31
CA LEU A 166 7.70 0.20 5.12
C LEU A 166 6.29 0.79 5.19
N LEU A 167 5.83 1.25 6.36
CA LEU A 167 4.59 2.02 6.47
C LEU A 167 4.67 3.36 5.72
N GLY A 168 5.89 3.87 5.49
CA GLY A 168 6.13 5.08 4.69
C GLY A 168 6.40 4.83 3.20
N ALA A 169 6.21 3.60 2.70
CA ALA A 169 6.42 3.29 1.30
C ALA A 169 5.35 3.97 0.41
N GLU A 170 5.69 4.28 -0.84
CA GLU A 170 4.76 4.91 -1.81
C GLU A 170 3.65 3.95 -2.26
N ASN A 171 3.93 2.64 -2.31
CA ASN A 171 2.94 1.62 -2.66
C ASN A 171 1.98 1.32 -1.50
N GLN A 172 0.69 1.62 -1.66
CA GLN A 172 -0.35 1.37 -0.66
C GLN A 172 -0.44 -0.10 -0.24
N GLY A 173 -0.39 -1.03 -1.21
CA GLY A 173 -0.44 -2.46 -0.91
C GLY A 173 0.75 -2.94 -0.08
N LEU A 174 1.94 -2.37 -0.28
CA LEU A 174 3.12 -2.61 0.55
C LEU A 174 2.92 -2.07 1.96
N ARG A 175 2.38 -0.85 2.12
CA ARG A 175 2.05 -0.28 3.44
C ARG A 175 1.09 -1.19 4.21
N GLN A 176 0.03 -1.66 3.55
CA GLN A 176 -0.95 -2.58 4.15
C GLN A 176 -0.30 -3.93 4.54
N ALA A 177 0.47 -4.55 3.64
CA ALA A 177 1.11 -5.82 3.95
C ALA A 177 2.15 -5.68 5.09
N ALA A 178 2.85 -4.54 5.19
CA ALA A 178 3.75 -4.24 6.30
C ALA A 178 3.00 -4.10 7.63
N PHE A 179 1.88 -3.38 7.61
CA PHE A 179 0.98 -3.26 8.76
C PHE A 179 0.51 -4.64 9.26
N GLU A 180 0.04 -5.51 8.36
CA GLU A 180 -0.42 -6.86 8.71
C GLU A 180 0.72 -7.72 9.32
N ASN A 181 1.94 -7.60 8.80
CA ASN A 181 3.09 -8.30 9.36
C ASN A 181 3.48 -7.76 10.75
N LEU A 182 3.37 -6.46 11.01
CA LEU A 182 3.61 -5.88 12.35
C LEU A 182 2.64 -6.46 13.38
N VAL A 183 1.35 -6.49 13.06
CA VAL A 183 0.31 -7.08 13.91
C VAL A 183 0.58 -8.57 14.14
N ASN A 184 1.01 -9.31 13.11
CA ASN A 184 1.37 -10.72 13.25
C ASN A 184 2.63 -10.95 14.11
N LEU A 185 3.60 -10.05 14.05
CA LEU A 185 4.85 -10.14 14.78
C LEU A 185 4.63 -9.92 16.29
N LYS A 186 3.98 -8.81 16.64
CA LYS A 186 3.85 -8.28 18.01
C LYS A 186 2.51 -8.64 18.67
N GLY A 187 1.49 -8.94 17.87
CA GLY A 187 0.11 -8.99 18.34
C GLY A 187 -0.51 -7.59 18.37
N THR A 188 -1.84 -7.53 18.28
CA THR A 188 -2.60 -6.29 18.09
C THR A 188 -2.28 -5.18 19.10
N LYS A 189 -2.24 -5.51 20.40
CA LYS A 189 -2.07 -4.51 21.46
C LYS A 189 -0.68 -3.88 21.45
N GLU A 190 0.36 -4.70 21.30
CA GLU A 190 1.74 -4.22 21.27
C GLU A 190 2.01 -3.45 19.97
N ALA A 191 1.56 -3.97 18.81
CA ALA A 191 1.72 -3.30 17.53
C ALA A 191 1.02 -1.94 17.47
N PHE A 192 -0.12 -1.77 18.17
CA PHE A 192 -0.92 -0.56 18.09
C PHE A 192 -0.12 0.70 18.46
N GLN A 193 0.63 0.69 19.57
CA GLN A 193 1.37 1.87 20.01
C GLN A 193 2.56 2.17 19.09
N ASP A 194 3.31 1.14 18.71
CA ASP A 194 4.46 1.28 17.81
C ASP A 194 4.03 1.84 16.44
N ILE A 195 2.89 1.37 15.91
CA ILE A 195 2.30 1.89 14.67
C ILE A 195 1.77 3.32 14.87
N LEU A 196 1.12 3.61 15.99
CA LEU A 196 0.58 4.95 16.26
C LEU A 196 1.69 6.00 16.31
N GLU A 197 2.79 5.68 17.01
CA GLU A 197 3.97 6.54 17.09
C GLU A 197 4.56 6.76 15.71
N LYS A 198 4.76 5.69 14.93
CA LYS A 198 5.26 5.82 13.57
C LYS A 198 4.36 6.65 12.68
N THR A 199 3.05 6.49 12.81
CA THR A 199 2.04 7.20 12.01
C THR A 199 2.11 8.71 12.17
N ARG A 200 2.50 9.21 13.35
CA ARG A 200 2.70 10.65 13.60
C ARG A 200 3.88 11.23 12.81
N GLU A 201 4.82 10.39 12.38
CA GLU A 201 5.96 10.79 11.53
C GLU A 201 5.64 10.74 10.03
N LEU A 202 4.63 9.96 9.64
CA LEU A 202 4.24 9.77 8.24
C LEU A 202 3.59 11.04 7.66
N GLN A 203 3.61 11.15 6.33
CA GLN A 203 3.01 12.27 5.60
C GLN A 203 2.08 11.76 4.50
N GLY A 204 1.14 12.62 4.07
CA GLY A 204 0.22 12.33 2.98
C GLY A 204 -0.64 11.08 3.23
N GLU A 205 -0.84 10.30 2.18
CA GLU A 205 -1.67 9.09 2.19
C GLU A 205 -1.14 8.01 3.13
N ALA A 206 0.18 7.90 3.31
CA ALA A 206 0.77 6.89 4.19
C ALA A 206 0.29 7.02 5.64
N ALA A 207 0.14 8.25 6.15
CA ALA A 207 -0.43 8.48 7.47
C ALA A 207 -1.92 8.10 7.53
N GLY A 208 -2.68 8.44 6.49
CA GLY A 208 -4.10 8.11 6.37
C GLY A 208 -4.35 6.60 6.33
N ASP A 209 -3.60 5.87 5.51
CA ASP A 209 -3.69 4.41 5.39
C ASP A 209 -3.32 3.71 6.70
N ALA A 210 -2.26 4.17 7.39
CA ALA A 210 -1.86 3.60 8.66
C ALA A 210 -3.00 3.71 9.70
N LEU A 211 -3.59 4.91 9.87
CA LEU A 211 -4.72 5.08 10.79
C LEU A 211 -5.96 4.30 10.35
N LYS A 212 -6.24 4.21 9.05
CA LYS A 212 -7.35 3.42 8.51
C LYS A 212 -7.20 1.95 8.89
N ASN A 213 -6.02 1.40 8.69
CA ASN A 213 -5.74 0.01 9.04
C ASN A 213 -5.87 -0.21 10.56
N MET A 214 -5.48 0.78 11.38
CA MET A 214 -5.68 0.72 12.82
C MET A 214 -7.16 0.65 13.23
N LEU A 215 -8.09 1.24 12.46
CA LEU A 215 -9.53 1.20 12.78
C LEU A 215 -10.07 -0.21 12.99
N THR A 216 -9.53 -1.20 12.28
CA THR A 216 -9.94 -2.60 12.41
C THR A 216 -9.64 -3.20 13.79
N PHE A 217 -8.81 -2.53 14.60
CA PHE A 217 -8.40 -2.95 15.94
C PHE A 217 -8.74 -1.91 17.03
N VAL A 218 -9.44 -0.83 16.67
CA VAL A 218 -9.84 0.20 17.62
C VAL A 218 -10.99 -0.33 18.49
N ASN A 219 -10.87 -0.11 19.79
CA ASN A 219 -11.88 -0.38 20.80
C ASN A 219 -11.90 0.77 21.83
N GLU A 220 -12.79 0.71 22.81
CA GLU A 220 -12.93 1.80 23.80
C GLU A 220 -11.66 2.06 24.62
N ASP A 221 -10.76 1.08 24.77
CA ASP A 221 -9.52 1.24 25.56
C ASP A 221 -8.44 2.03 24.81
N ASN A 222 -8.42 2.02 23.47
CA ASN A 222 -7.37 2.64 22.65
C ASN A 222 -7.89 3.72 21.69
N LYS A 223 -9.21 3.93 21.64
CA LYS A 223 -9.85 4.93 20.78
C LYS A 223 -9.34 6.34 21.07
N GLN A 224 -9.14 6.71 22.33
CA GLN A 224 -8.68 8.05 22.67
C GLN A 224 -7.25 8.30 22.17
N ASP A 225 -6.35 7.29 22.22
CA ASP A 225 -5.00 7.42 21.67
C ASP A 225 -5.00 7.73 20.16
N LEU A 226 -5.92 7.10 19.42
CA LEU A 226 -6.13 7.40 18.00
C LEU A 226 -6.59 8.85 17.79
N ILE A 227 -7.59 9.31 18.57
CA ILE A 227 -8.12 10.69 18.48
C ILE A 227 -7.04 11.71 18.83
N ASP A 228 -6.26 11.46 19.90
CA ASP A 228 -5.16 12.34 20.31
C ASP A 228 -4.11 12.45 19.20
N SER A 229 -3.84 11.34 18.51
CA SER A 229 -2.90 11.32 17.38
C SER A 229 -3.45 12.06 16.16
N MET A 230 -4.73 11.89 15.85
CA MET A 230 -5.40 12.67 14.81
C MET A 230 -5.33 14.16 15.11
N ALA A 231 -5.66 14.57 16.33
CA ALA A 231 -5.62 15.97 16.74
C ALA A 231 -4.21 16.56 16.65
N LEU A 232 -3.18 15.80 17.06
CA LEU A 232 -1.79 16.20 16.90
C LEU A 232 -1.42 16.41 15.43
N ILE A 233 -1.77 15.45 14.56
CA ILE A 233 -1.48 15.55 13.12
C ILE A 233 -2.28 16.71 12.50
N SER A 234 -3.53 16.94 12.90
CA SER A 234 -4.33 18.10 12.46
C SER A 234 -3.63 19.43 12.78
N LYS A 235 -2.97 19.53 13.93
CA LYS A 235 -2.26 20.72 14.38
C LYS A 235 -0.91 20.93 13.69
N GLU A 236 -0.21 19.85 13.33
CA GLU A 236 1.20 19.90 12.91
C GLU A 236 1.40 19.52 11.43
N GLY A 237 0.67 18.53 10.93
CA GLY A 237 0.85 17.90 9.61
C GLY A 237 0.35 18.73 8.42
N SER A 238 0.90 18.48 7.23
CA SER A 238 0.54 19.20 6.01
C SER A 238 -0.96 19.10 5.65
N SER A 239 -1.48 20.00 4.83
CA SER A 239 -2.89 19.93 4.39
C SER A 239 -3.22 18.61 3.68
N ALA A 240 -2.28 18.08 2.88
CA ALA A 240 -2.41 16.77 2.24
C ALA A 240 -2.49 15.63 3.27
N THR A 241 -1.63 15.64 4.28
CA THR A 241 -1.63 14.64 5.36
C THR A 241 -2.96 14.67 6.13
N VAL A 242 -3.41 15.86 6.51
CA VAL A 242 -4.67 16.04 7.26
C VAL A 242 -5.87 15.60 6.43
N LEU A 243 -5.90 15.91 5.13
CA LEU A 243 -6.95 15.46 4.23
C LEU A 243 -6.99 13.92 4.11
N GLY A 244 -5.85 13.29 3.88
CA GLY A 244 -5.76 11.83 3.77
C GLY A 244 -6.24 11.12 5.04
N ILE A 245 -6.02 11.72 6.21
CA ILE A 245 -6.54 11.20 7.48
C ILE A 245 -8.05 11.38 7.58
N LEU A 246 -8.57 12.59 7.33
CA LEU A 246 -10.00 12.87 7.46
C LEU A 246 -10.85 12.06 6.47
N GLU A 247 -10.35 11.88 5.25
CA GLU A 247 -10.99 11.04 4.23
C GLU A 247 -11.14 9.59 4.72
N ASN A 248 -10.02 8.99 5.12
CA ASN A 248 -9.97 7.58 5.50
C ASN A 248 -10.65 7.27 6.83
N LEU A 249 -10.83 8.26 7.71
CA LEU A 249 -11.43 8.08 9.04
C LEU A 249 -12.81 8.72 9.16
N SER A 250 -13.41 9.17 8.06
CA SER A 250 -14.72 9.81 8.07
C SER A 250 -15.85 8.92 8.60
N GLU A 251 -15.66 7.60 8.66
CA GLU A 251 -16.63 6.65 9.22
C GLU A 251 -16.45 6.39 10.73
N LEU A 252 -15.39 6.92 11.35
CA LEU A 252 -15.13 6.73 12.76
C LEU A 252 -16.21 7.42 13.63
N LYS A 253 -16.90 6.63 14.46
CA LYS A 253 -17.84 7.18 15.44
C LYS A 253 -17.11 7.91 16.55
N VAL A 254 -17.37 9.20 16.69
CA VAL A 254 -16.71 10.12 17.62
C VAL A 254 -17.72 10.88 18.47
N SER A 255 -17.34 11.26 19.68
CA SER A 255 -18.14 12.17 20.50
C SER A 255 -17.93 13.63 20.08
N GLN A 256 -18.82 14.53 20.50
CA GLN A 256 -18.66 15.97 20.27
C GLN A 256 -17.31 16.49 20.79
N SER A 257 -16.88 16.02 21.96
CA SER A 257 -15.59 16.42 22.54
C SER A 257 -14.40 16.01 21.65
N GLN A 258 -14.46 14.81 21.07
CA GLN A 258 -13.40 14.28 20.20
C GLN A 258 -13.37 15.00 18.85
N ILE A 259 -14.54 15.33 18.29
CA ILE A 259 -14.63 16.19 17.11
C ILE A 259 -13.99 17.54 17.40
N ASN A 260 -14.39 18.20 18.48
CA ASN A 260 -13.86 19.53 18.84
C ASN A 260 -12.33 19.50 18.91
N GLN A 261 -11.76 18.49 19.57
CA GLN A 261 -10.32 18.28 19.69
C GLN A 261 -9.62 18.18 18.32
N ILE A 262 -10.18 17.43 17.36
CA ILE A 262 -9.63 17.33 16.00
C ILE A 262 -9.75 18.68 15.28
N THR A 263 -10.90 19.35 15.40
CA THR A 263 -11.17 20.60 14.67
C THR A 263 -10.33 21.79 15.13
N GLU A 264 -9.93 21.85 16.40
CA GLU A 264 -9.04 22.91 16.92
C GLU A 264 -7.67 22.94 16.19
N GLY A 265 -7.18 21.79 15.72
CA GLY A 265 -5.92 21.74 14.95
C GLY A 265 -6.03 22.41 13.58
N LEU A 266 -7.24 22.52 13.02
CA LEU A 266 -7.47 22.91 11.64
C LEU A 266 -7.55 24.42 11.40
N CYS A 267 -7.71 25.22 12.46
CA CYS A 267 -7.89 26.68 12.36
C CYS A 267 -6.76 27.35 11.54
N ARG A 268 -5.54 26.81 11.64
CA ARG A 268 -4.33 27.31 10.96
C ARG A 268 -4.42 27.31 9.44
N PHE A 269 -5.27 26.48 8.83
CA PHE A 269 -5.42 26.41 7.38
C PHE A 269 -6.33 27.52 6.83
N LYS A 270 -7.28 28.02 7.64
CA LYS A 270 -8.21 29.09 7.26
C LYS A 270 -7.50 30.43 7.05
N GLU A 271 -6.43 30.67 7.80
CA GLU A 271 -5.65 31.92 7.73
C GLU A 271 -4.85 32.04 6.42
N LYS A 272 -4.69 30.94 5.67
CA LYS A 272 -3.92 30.90 4.42
C LYS A 272 -4.87 30.81 3.22
N LYS A 273 -4.99 31.91 2.47
CA LYS A 273 -5.87 31.97 1.28
C LYS A 273 -5.56 30.89 0.21
N SER A 274 -4.32 30.42 0.13
CA SER A 274 -3.90 29.34 -0.78
C SER A 274 -4.47 27.96 -0.41
N GLU A 275 -4.96 27.78 0.81
CA GLU A 275 -5.47 26.51 1.33
C GLU A 275 -7.00 26.41 1.29
N SER A 276 -7.70 27.38 0.68
CA SER A 276 -9.18 27.45 0.72
C SER A 276 -9.87 26.19 0.20
N HIS A 277 -9.33 25.57 -0.86
CA HIS A 277 -9.83 24.30 -1.39
C HIS A 277 -9.63 23.14 -0.40
N ASN A 278 -8.48 23.10 0.28
CA ASN A 278 -8.18 22.08 1.29
C ASN A 278 -9.09 22.25 2.51
N VAL A 279 -9.33 23.48 2.96
CA VAL A 279 -10.27 23.78 4.06
C VAL A 279 -11.68 23.30 3.72
N ALA A 280 -12.15 23.52 2.48
CA ALA A 280 -13.47 23.04 2.04
C ALA A 280 -13.57 21.51 2.08
N ALA A 281 -12.55 20.80 1.60
CA ALA A 281 -12.50 19.34 1.64
C ALA A 281 -12.41 18.79 3.08
N MET A 282 -11.56 19.38 3.94
CA MET A 282 -11.49 19.02 5.36
C MET A 282 -12.85 19.20 6.06
N SER A 283 -13.55 20.30 5.75
CA SER A 283 -14.89 20.57 6.28
C SER A 283 -15.88 19.49 5.88
N TYR A 284 -15.85 19.06 4.62
CA TYR A 284 -16.72 18.01 4.11
C TYR A 284 -16.52 16.68 4.86
N TYR A 285 -15.28 16.22 5.00
CA TYR A 285 -14.99 14.96 5.68
C TYR A 285 -15.34 14.99 7.17
N LEU A 286 -15.13 16.12 7.84
CA LEU A 286 -15.56 16.28 9.23
C LEU A 286 -17.08 16.29 9.38
N LYS A 287 -17.82 16.89 8.44
CA LYS A 287 -19.30 16.81 8.45
C LYS A 287 -19.76 15.37 8.31
N SER A 288 -19.11 14.60 7.44
CA SER A 288 -19.37 13.17 7.28
C SER A 288 -19.12 12.42 8.60
N MET A 289 -17.98 12.66 9.24
CA MET A 289 -17.62 12.05 10.54
C MET A 289 -18.63 12.36 11.66
N ALA A 290 -19.10 13.61 11.72
CA ALA A 290 -20.13 14.00 12.68
C ALA A 290 -21.49 13.37 12.39
N ALA A 291 -21.90 13.38 11.13
CA ALA A 291 -23.17 12.79 10.70
C ALA A 291 -23.21 11.29 11.03
N ASN A 292 -22.10 10.57 10.82
CA ASN A 292 -21.94 9.16 11.18
C ASN A 292 -22.05 8.89 12.69
N SER A 293 -21.86 9.93 13.50
CA SER A 293 -21.97 9.90 14.96
C SER A 293 -23.31 10.45 15.48
N GLY A 294 -24.23 10.83 14.59
CA GLY A 294 -25.49 11.48 14.95
C GLY A 294 -25.31 12.89 15.51
N ILE A 295 -24.17 13.53 15.21
CA ILE A 295 -23.82 14.86 15.67
C ILE A 295 -24.10 15.85 14.53
N GLU A 296 -24.91 16.86 14.84
CA GLU A 296 -25.11 17.98 13.93
C GLU A 296 -24.02 19.01 14.17
N LEU A 297 -23.00 19.04 13.30
CA LEU A 297 -22.01 20.10 13.33
C LEU A 297 -22.57 21.35 12.67
N GLU A 298 -22.94 22.34 13.49
CA GLU A 298 -23.16 23.68 13.00
C GLU A 298 -21.88 24.26 12.38
N ALA A 299 -22.02 25.03 11.30
CA ALA A 299 -20.90 25.68 10.61
C ALA A 299 -20.02 26.56 11.53
N GLN A 300 -20.56 26.93 12.70
CA GLN A 300 -19.96 27.79 13.72
C GLN A 300 -19.02 27.04 14.69
N ASN A 301 -19.13 25.70 14.75
CA ASN A 301 -18.41 24.86 15.73
C ASN A 301 -17.05 24.36 15.24
N TYR A 302 -16.78 24.56 13.97
CA TYR A 302 -15.44 24.46 13.49
C TYR A 302 -14.74 25.76 13.82
N CYS A 303 -13.41 25.75 13.85
CA CYS A 303 -12.68 26.91 13.38
C CYS A 303 -12.92 27.20 11.87
N LEU A 304 -14.17 27.19 11.39
CA LEU A 304 -14.59 27.60 10.04
C LEU A 304 -15.10 29.03 10.00
#